data_AF-A0A4Q4MYA3-F1
#
_entry.id   AF-A0A4Q4MYA3-F1
#
_cell.length_a   1.000
_cell.length_b   1.000
_cell.length_c   1.000
_cell.angle_alpha   90.00
_cell.angle_beta   90.00
_cell.angle_gamma   90.00
#
_symmetry.space_group_name_H-M   'P 1'
#
loop_
_entity.id
_entity.type
_entity.pdbx_description
1 polymer ?
#
loop_
_entity_poly.entity_id
_entity_poly.type
_entity_poly.pdbx_seq_one_letter_code
_entity_poly.pdbx_strand_id
1 'polypeptide(L)' 'MYIDLEDVDLCGEGSLSILTLLIDTGIPTGRVCLIDVHTLGAQAFNTAGAKRTTLKYILQDEKIPNVFSDVRND' A
#
# COMPACT_ATOMS: atom_id res chain seq x y z
N MET A 1 9.27 4.07 -2.93
CA MET A 1 8.42 2.89 -2.73
C MET A 1 7.46 2.80 -3.91
N TYR A 2 7.27 1.63 -4.48
CA TYR A 2 6.30 1.43 -5.55
C TYR A 2 5.07 0.71 -4.99
N ILE A 3 3.90 1.17 -5.38
CA ILE A 3 2.61 0.71 -4.87
C ILE A 3 1.75 0.35 -6.07
N ASP A 4 1.13 -0.82 -5.99
CA ASP A 4 0.17 -1.30 -6.97
C ASP A 4 -1.11 -1.69 -6.21
N LEU A 5 -2.25 -1.28 -6.76
CA LEU A 5 -3.56 -1.44 -6.15
C LEU A 5 -4.39 -2.37 -7.04
N GLU A 6 -4.83 -3.49 -6.47
CA GLU A 6 -5.75 -4.41 -7.12
C GLU A 6 -7.12 -4.27 -6.47
N ASP A 7 -8.07 -3.78 -7.27
CA ASP A 7 -9.45 -3.56 -6.86
C ASP A 7 -10.36 -4.71 -7.31
N VAL A 8 -11.39 -5.00 -6.50
CA VAL A 8 -12.44 -5.96 -6.89
C VAL A 8 -13.46 -5.32 -7.84
N ASP A 9 -13.60 -3.98 -7.83
CA ASP A 9 -14.46 -3.23 -8.77
C ASP A 9 -14.21 -1.72 -8.64
N LEU A 10 -13.51 -1.04 -9.56
CA LEU A 10 -13.10 0.37 -9.41
C LEU A 10 -14.24 1.42 -9.53
N CYS A 11 -15.50 1.00 -9.59
CA CYS A 11 -16.63 1.88 -9.88
C CYS A 11 -17.32 2.34 -8.60
N GLY A 12 -16.76 3.33 -7.89
CA GLY A 12 -17.42 4.14 -6.84
C GLY A 12 -17.82 3.47 -5.52
N GLU A 13 -18.20 2.19 -5.54
CA GLU A 13 -18.46 1.31 -4.38
C GLU A 13 -17.41 0.19 -4.27
N GLY A 14 -16.33 0.30 -5.05
CA GLY A 14 -15.21 -0.62 -5.04
C GLY A 14 -14.53 -0.77 -3.70
N SER A 15 -14.28 -2.02 -3.29
CA SER A 15 -13.39 -2.30 -2.18
C SER A 15 -12.02 -2.70 -2.71
N LEU A 16 -11.00 -1.93 -2.29
CA LEU A 16 -9.60 -2.29 -2.47
C LEU A 16 -9.36 -3.69 -1.91
N SER A 17 -8.89 -4.59 -2.78
CA SER A 17 -8.76 -5.99 -2.43
C SER A 17 -7.34 -6.33 -2.00
N ILE A 18 -6.37 -6.01 -2.83
CA ILE A 18 -4.97 -6.29 -2.56
C ILE A 18 -4.15 -5.04 -2.79
N LEU A 19 -3.22 -4.79 -1.87
CA LEU A 19 -2.24 -3.73 -1.98
C LEU A 19 -0.85 -4.36 -2.03
N THR A 20 -0.15 -4.15 -3.14
CA THR A 20 1.20 -4.66 -3.36
C THR A 20 2.21 -3.54 -3.14
N LEU A 21 3.19 -3.78 -2.28
CA LEU A 21 4.27 -2.85 -1.97
C LEU A 21 5.59 -3.44 -2.43
N LEU A 22 6.24 -2.77 -3.37
CA LEU A 22 7.63 -3.01 -3.70
C LEU A 22 8.51 -1.98 -2.98
N ILE A 23 9.25 -2.49 -2.00
CA ILE A 23 10.21 -1.73 -1.20
C ILE A 23 11.57 -1.87 -1.87
N ASP A 24 11.90 -0.86 -2.67
CA ASP A 24 13.25 -0.65 -3.21
C ASP A 24 14.00 0.37 -2.34
N THR A 25 14.94 -0.13 -1.54
CA THR A 25 15.80 0.68 -0.68
C THR A 25 17.25 0.73 -1.20
N GLY A 26 17.51 0.39 -2.46
CA GLY A 26 18.85 0.31 -3.03
C GLY A 26 19.69 -0.87 -2.51
N ILE A 27 19.05 -1.84 -1.85
CA ILE A 27 19.65 -3.10 -1.41
C ILE A 27 19.32 -4.15 -2.49
N PRO A 28 20.25 -5.04 -2.89
CA PRO A 28 20.08 -5.97 -4.02
C PRO A 28 18.90 -6.96 -3.90
N THR A 29 18.24 -7.02 -2.76
CA THR A 29 17.00 -7.79 -2.56
C THR A 29 15.87 -6.83 -2.25
N GLY A 30 15.23 -6.34 -3.31
CA GLY A 30 13.93 -5.67 -3.19
C GLY A 30 12.96 -6.59 -2.43
N ARG A 31 12.15 -5.99 -1.55
CA ARG A 31 11.13 -6.74 -0.81
C ARG A 31 9.76 -6.44 -1.40
N VAL A 32 9.02 -7.49 -1.71
CA VAL A 32 7.61 -7.38 -2.11
C VAL A 32 6.75 -7.80 -0.93
N CYS A 33 5.78 -6.97 -0.57
CA CYS A 33 4.76 -7.27 0.43
C CYS A 33 3.38 -7.21 -0.22
N LEU A 34 2.61 -8.28 -0.06
CA LEU A 34 1.21 -8.34 -0.44
C LEU A 34 0.37 -8.14 0.82
N ILE A 35 -0.56 -7.19 0.77
CA ILE A 35 -1.46 -6.86 1.87
C ILE A 35 -2.88 -7.08 1.40
N ASP A 36 -3.57 -8.03 2.04
CA ASP A 36 -5.00 -8.28 1.84
C ASP A 36 -5.80 -7.18 2.56
N VAL A 37 -6.16 -6.14 1.80
CA VAL A 37 -6.96 -5.02 2.31
C VAL A 37 -8.43 -5.40 2.40
N HIS A 38 -8.92 -6.32 1.56
CA HIS A 38 -10.30 -6.80 1.62
C HIS A 38 -10.63 -7.40 3.00
N THR A 39 -9.76 -8.26 3.51
CA THR A 39 -9.97 -8.92 4.82
C THR A 39 -9.64 -7.99 5.99
N LEU A 40 -8.57 -7.19 5.89
CA LEU A 40 -8.07 -6.37 6.99
C LEU A 40 -8.78 -5.01 7.11
N GLY A 41 -9.36 -4.52 6.02
CA GLY A 41 -9.97 -3.19 5.93
C GLY A 41 -9.05 -2.09 6.49
N ALA A 42 -9.60 -1.28 7.40
CA ALA A 42 -8.87 -0.19 8.04
C ALA A 42 -7.66 -0.66 8.88
N GLN A 43 -7.60 -1.92 9.31
CA GLN A 43 -6.47 -2.43 10.09
C GLN A 43 -5.19 -2.56 9.24
N ALA A 44 -5.31 -2.78 7.93
CA ALA A 44 -4.17 -2.81 7.02
C ALA A 44 -3.34 -1.52 7.10
N PHE A 45 -4.01 -0.38 7.31
CA PHE A 45 -3.39 0.94 7.33
C PHE A 45 -3.04 1.43 8.74
N ASN A 46 -3.85 1.09 9.75
CA ASN A 46 -3.73 1.65 11.09
C ASN A 46 -2.96 0.77 12.09
N THR A 47 -2.71 -0.51 11.76
CA THR A 47 -1.94 -1.40 12.64
C THR A 47 -0.48 -0.95 12.70
N ALA A 48 0.01 -0.70 13.92
CA ALA A 48 1.38 -0.29 14.14
C ALA A 48 2.32 -1.50 14.08
N GLY A 49 3.37 -1.40 13.27
CA GLY A 49 4.45 -2.39 13.22
C GLY A 49 5.40 -2.30 14.42
N ALA A 50 6.46 -3.11 14.40
CA ALA A 50 7.45 -3.18 15.49
C ALA A 50 8.10 -1.84 15.86
N LYS A 51 8.20 -0.89 14.90
CA LYS A 51 8.73 0.46 15.13
C LYS A 51 7.68 1.49 15.55
N ARG A 52 6.46 1.04 15.91
CA ARG A 52 5.29 1.88 16.19
C ARG A 52 4.87 2.79 15.03
N THR A 53 5.28 2.44 13.82
CA THR A 53 4.90 3.13 12.58
C THR A 53 3.80 2.33 11.89
N THR A 54 2.82 3.03 11.31
CA THR A 54 1.72 2.42 10.56
C THR A 54 1.93 2.62 9.07
N LEU A 55 1.29 1.79 8.23
CA LEU A 55 1.32 1.99 6.78
C LEU A 55 0.69 3.33 6.40
N LYS A 56 -0.38 3.75 7.10
CA LYS A 56 -0.98 5.08 6.93
C LYS A 56 0.04 6.20 7.11
N TYR A 57 0.86 6.14 8.16
CA TYR A 57 1.90 7.15 8.41
C TYR A 57 2.90 7.19 7.26
N ILE A 58 3.37 6.02 6.80
CA ILE A 58 4.36 5.92 5.72
C ILE A 58 3.82 6.50 4.40
N LEU A 59 2.56 6.21 4.08
CA LEU A 59 1.92 6.68 2.85
C LEU A 59 1.64 8.20 2.85
N GLN A 60 1.46 8.80 4.03
CA GLN A 60 1.18 10.23 4.21
C GLN A 60 2.44 11.08 4.48
N ASP A 61 3.60 10.46 4.68
CA ASP A 61 4.85 11.18 4.92
C ASP A 61 5.43 11.70 3.60
N GLU A 62 5.43 13.02 3.42
CA GLU A 62 5.95 13.70 2.23
C GLU A 62 7.43 13.42 1.96
N LYS A 63 8.18 12.96 2.97
CA LYS A 63 9.60 12.62 2.85
C LYS A 63 9.83 11.23 2.27
N ILE A 64 8.77 10.40 2.20
CA ILE A 64 8.84 9.04 1.67
C ILE A 64 8.20 9.05 0.28
N PRO A 65 8.99 9.01 -0.80
CA PRO A 65 8.43 9.04 -2.15
C PRO A 65 7.69 7.73 -2.45
N ASN A 66 6.38 7.86 -2.70
CA ASN A 66 5.47 6.79 -3.06
C ASN A 66 5.09 6.94 -4.53
N VAL A 67 5.32 5.90 -5.33
CA VAL A 67 4.97 5.86 -6.76
C VAL A 67 3.83 4.86 -6.91
N PHE A 68 2.66 5.35 -7.31
CA PHE A 68 1.49 4.51 -7.58
C PHE A 68 1.48 4.12 -9.06
N SER A 69 1.41 2.82 -9.33
CA SER A 69 1.15 2.27 -10.66
C SER A 69 -0.35 2.07 -10.84
N ASP A 70 -0.84 2.38 -12.04
CA ASP A 70 -2.27 2.34 -12.42
C ASP A 70 -3.22 3.23 -11.59
N VAL A 71 -2.89 4.53 -11.53
CA VAL A 71 -3.74 5.58 -10.94
C VAL A 71 -4.96 5.94 -11.80
N ARG A 72 -5.37 5.07 -12.72
CA ARG A 72 -6.53 5.26 -13.61
C ARG A 72 -7.65 4.39 -13.03
N ASN A 73 -8.66 4.94 -12.38
CA ASN A 73 -9.65 5.87 -12.91
C ASN A 73 -10.11 6.80 -11.78
N ASP A 74 -9.91 8.11 -11.91
CA ASP A 74 -10.54 9.11 -11.05
C ASP A 74 -12.05 9.25 -11.33
#